data_AF-A0A931ED70-F1
#
_entry.id   AF-A0A931ED70-F1
#
_cell.length_a   1.000
_cell.length_b   1.000
_cell.length_c   1.000
_cell.angle_alpha   90.00
_cell.angle_beta   90.00
_cell.angle_gamma   90.00
#
_symmetry.space_group_name_H-M   'P 1'
#
loop_
_entity.id
_entity.type
_entity.pdbx_description
1 polymer ?
#
loop_
_entity_poly.entity_id
_entity_poly.type
_entity_poly.pdbx_seq_one_letter_code
_entity_poly.pdbx_strand_id
1 'polypeptide(L)'
;MTNAQAEPRHRIVVGVDGSSSSTAVVEWAARQAEMTGSTLEAVTTWEWPTTYGIAATPIPDYDPAADARNILDGVLQAVQSSHTPIALRSIVVEGHPARTLVEESRGADLLVVGCRGLGEFSGMLLGSVSEYCITNADCPVLVYRDQR
;
A
#
# COMPACT_ATOMS: atom_id res chain seq x y z
N MET A 1 19.46 11.82 -29.95
CA MET A 1 18.19 11.07 -29.96
C MET A 1 18.03 10.44 -28.59
N THR A 2 17.46 11.20 -27.64
CA THR A 2 17.29 10.74 -26.25
C THR A 2 15.94 10.06 -26.17
N ASN A 3 15.95 8.74 -25.98
CA ASN A 3 14.76 7.93 -25.83
C ASN A 3 14.15 8.23 -24.45
N ALA A 4 13.29 9.24 -24.37
CA ALA A 4 12.48 9.50 -23.19
C ALA A 4 11.55 8.29 -23.01
N GLN A 5 11.89 7.42 -22.06
CA GLN A 5 10.97 6.41 -21.56
C GLN A 5 9.72 7.19 -21.13
N ALA A 6 8.57 6.88 -21.73
CA ALA A 6 7.33 7.54 -21.37
C ALA A 6 7.03 7.21 -19.91
N GLU A 7 7.18 8.20 -19.02
CA GLU A 7 6.69 8.10 -17.65
C GLU A 7 5.22 7.66 -17.72
N PRO A 8 4.81 6.62 -16.98
CA PRO A 8 3.43 6.16 -16.99
C PRO A 8 2.53 7.34 -16.64
N ARG A 9 1.70 7.76 -17.61
CA ARG A 9 0.93 9.01 -17.49
C ARG A 9 -0.10 9.00 -16.36
N HIS A 10 -0.41 7.81 -15.84
CA HIS A 10 -1.33 7.62 -14.72
C HIS A 10 -0.83 6.56 -13.73
N ARG A 11 -0.86 6.90 -12.44
CA ARG A 11 -0.39 6.09 -11.30
C ARG A 11 -1.50 5.95 -10.26
N ILE A 12 -1.79 4.71 -9.88
CA ILE A 12 -2.65 4.38 -8.75
C ILE A 12 -1.76 3.79 -7.66
N VAL A 13 -1.76 4.38 -6.48
CA VAL A 13 -1.01 3.89 -5.32
C VAL A 13 -1.99 3.13 -4.42
N VAL A 14 -1.60 1.95 -3.95
CA VAL A 14 -2.38 1.16 -2.97
C VAL A 14 -1.55 0.82 -1.75
N GLY A 15 -2.06 1.14 -0.56
CA GLY A 15 -1.44 0.75 0.70
C GLY A 15 -1.77 -0.70 1.07
N VAL A 16 -0.74 -1.47 1.43
CA VAL A 16 -0.84 -2.90 1.79
C VAL A 16 -0.24 -3.11 3.17
N ASP A 17 -1.06 -3.61 4.09
CA ASP A 17 -0.68 -3.85 5.48
C ASP A 17 -0.63 -5.34 5.86
N GLY A 18 -0.81 -6.23 4.89
CA GLY A 18 -0.80 -7.68 5.11
C GLY A 18 -2.02 -8.24 5.82
N SER A 19 -3.00 -7.41 6.18
CA SER A 19 -4.28 -7.89 6.74
C SER A 19 -5.07 -8.71 5.74
N SER A 20 -5.98 -9.56 6.22
CA SER A 20 -6.88 -10.32 5.33
C SER A 20 -7.72 -9.42 4.40
N SER A 21 -8.02 -8.19 4.82
CA SER A 21 -8.71 -7.20 3.98
C SER A 21 -7.83 -6.59 2.90
N SER A 22 -6.50 -6.57 3.05
CA SER A 22 -5.58 -5.95 2.07
C SER A 22 -5.74 -6.54 0.67
N THR A 23 -5.98 -7.85 0.54
CA THR A 23 -6.19 -8.49 -0.77
C THR A 23 -7.38 -7.88 -1.52
N ALA A 24 -8.50 -7.64 -0.85
CA ALA A 24 -9.68 -7.05 -1.49
C ALA A 24 -9.45 -5.58 -1.91
N VAL A 25 -8.63 -4.85 -1.15
CA VAL A 25 -8.22 -3.47 -1.47
C VAL A 25 -7.37 -3.46 -2.74
N VAL A 26 -6.36 -4.34 -2.81
CA VAL A 26 -5.46 -4.47 -3.97
C VAL A 26 -6.23 -4.95 -5.19
N GLU A 27 -7.13 -5.92 -5.04
CA GLU A 27 -8.02 -6.41 -6.11
C GLU A 27 -8.84 -5.26 -6.72
N TRP A 28 -9.41 -4.39 -5.88
CA TRP A 28 -10.16 -3.24 -6.36
C TRP A 28 -9.26 -2.26 -7.13
N ALA A 29 -8.07 -1.97 -6.59
CA ALA A 29 -7.11 -1.07 -7.23
C ALA A 29 -6.58 -1.64 -8.57
N ALA A 30 -6.38 -2.96 -8.65
CA ALA A 30 -5.99 -3.67 -9.86
C ALA A 30 -7.04 -3.55 -10.97
N ARG A 31 -8.33 -3.72 -10.63
CA ARG A 31 -9.43 -3.46 -11.60
C ARG A 31 -9.42 -2.03 -12.11
N GLN A 32 -9.18 -1.05 -11.24
CA GLN A 32 -9.09 0.34 -11.69
C GLN A 32 -7.90 0.58 -12.60
N ALA A 33 -6.73 0.03 -12.26
CA ALA A 33 -5.54 0.12 -13.09
C ALA A 33 -5.77 -0.50 -14.47
N GLU A 34 -6.42 -1.68 -14.52
CA GLU A 34 -6.82 -2.35 -15.76
C GLU A 34 -7.77 -1.48 -16.61
N MET A 35 -8.81 -0.91 -16.00
CA MET A 35 -9.79 -0.07 -16.69
C MET A 35 -9.23 1.26 -17.21
N THR A 36 -8.22 1.81 -16.52
CA THR A 36 -7.66 3.13 -16.82
C THR A 36 -6.34 3.07 -17.59
N GLY A 37 -5.72 1.89 -17.70
CA GLY A 37 -4.36 1.74 -18.22
C GLY A 37 -3.29 2.33 -17.30
N SER A 38 -3.58 2.53 -16.01
CA SER A 38 -2.65 3.10 -15.05
C SER A 38 -1.63 2.06 -14.56
N THR A 39 -0.47 2.53 -14.10
CA THR A 39 0.43 1.69 -13.31
C THR A 39 -0.09 1.57 -11.89
N LEU A 40 -0.20 0.35 -11.38
CA LEU A 40 -0.51 0.08 -9.97
C LEU A 40 0.79 -0.02 -9.17
N GLU A 41 0.95 0.83 -8.17
CA GLU A 41 2.06 0.83 -7.24
C GLU A 41 1.58 0.39 -5.86
N ALA A 42 1.96 -0.81 -5.46
CA ALA A 42 1.57 -1.37 -4.17
C ALA A 42 2.66 -1.10 -3.14
N VAL A 43 2.30 -0.34 -2.11
CA VAL A 43 3.22 0.17 -1.10
C VAL A 43 2.95 -0.54 0.22
N THR A 44 3.98 -1.15 0.78
CA THR A 44 3.99 -1.63 2.16
C THR A 44 5.13 -0.97 2.91
N THR A 45 4.98 -0.84 4.22
CA THR A 45 6.02 -0.27 5.07
C THR A 45 6.43 -1.21 6.18
N TRP A 46 7.64 -1.01 6.70
CA TRP A 46 8.16 -1.73 7.83
C TRP A 46 8.90 -0.77 8.76
N GLU A 47 8.95 -1.08 10.03
CA GLU A 47 9.71 -0.33 11.04
C GLU A 47 10.42 -1.32 11.95
N TRP A 48 11.58 -0.92 12.50
CA TRP A 48 12.20 -1.71 13.55
C TRP A 48 11.30 -1.74 14.79
N PRO A 49 11.08 -2.93 15.41
CA PRO A 49 10.33 -3.00 16.64
C PRO A 49 11.01 -2.13 17.71
N THR A 50 10.25 -1.17 18.23
CA THR A 50 10.67 -0.33 19.35
C THR A 50 9.93 -0.77 20.61
N THR A 51 10.64 -0.76 21.75
CA THR A 51 10.07 -1.05 23.06
C THR A 51 10.32 0.17 23.94
N TYR A 52 9.27 0.86 24.37
CA TYR A 52 9.33 2.15 25.09
C TYR A 52 10.20 3.22 24.37
N GLY A 53 10.14 3.27 23.04
CA GLY A 53 10.91 4.22 22.23
C GLY A 53 12.40 3.88 22.10
N ILE A 54 12.84 2.74 22.63
CA ILE A 54 14.20 2.22 22.46
C ILE A 54 14.14 1.13 21.38
N ALA A 55 15.05 1.20 20.40
CA ALA A 55 15.21 0.13 19.42
C ALA A 55 15.48 -1.19 20.16
N ALA A 56 14.67 -2.21 19.89
CA ALA A 56 14.87 -3.52 20.50
C ALA A 56 16.24 -4.07 20.09
N THR A 57 16.84 -4.89 20.95
CA THR A 57 18.07 -5.60 20.62
C THR A 57 17.88 -6.35 19.30
N PRO A 58 18.77 -6.20 18.31
CA PRO A 58 18.64 -6.90 17.04
C PRO A 58 18.47 -8.40 17.28
N ILE A 59 17.36 -8.96 16.81
CA ILE A 59 17.13 -10.40 16.83
C ILE A 59 17.98 -10.98 15.69
N PRO A 60 18.86 -11.96 15.96
CA PRO A 60 19.63 -12.62 14.91
C PRO A 60 18.70 -13.14 13.80
N ASP A 61 19.09 -12.93 12.55
CA ASP A 61 18.36 -13.34 11.34
C ASP A 61 16.95 -12.74 11.16
N TYR A 62 16.58 -11.71 11.94
CA TYR A 62 15.34 -10.96 11.72
C TYR A 62 15.54 -9.87 10.66
N ASP A 63 14.81 -9.98 9.54
CA ASP A 63 14.79 -9.01 8.46
C ASP A 63 13.34 -8.52 8.21
N PRO A 64 12.92 -7.44 8.89
CA PRO A 64 11.58 -6.88 8.73
C PRO A 64 11.29 -6.40 7.30
N ALA A 65 12.33 -6.01 6.55
CA ALA A 65 12.16 -5.59 5.16
C ALA A 65 11.87 -6.77 4.25
N ALA A 66 12.53 -7.92 4.46
CA ALA A 66 12.23 -9.16 3.76
C ALA A 66 10.83 -9.69 4.11
N ASP A 67 10.45 -9.65 5.38
CA ASP A 67 9.11 -10.07 5.81
C ASP A 67 8.00 -9.23 5.15
N ALA A 68 8.15 -7.90 5.17
CA ALA A 68 7.20 -6.99 4.51
C ALA A 68 7.14 -7.24 2.99
N ARG A 69 8.28 -7.49 2.35
CA ARG A 69 8.33 -7.85 0.93
C ARG A 69 7.59 -9.15 0.64
N ASN A 70 7.83 -10.19 1.43
CA ASN A 70 7.17 -11.49 1.26
C ASN A 70 5.64 -11.37 1.41
N ILE A 71 5.17 -10.58 2.38
CA ILE A 71 3.74 -10.29 2.57
C ILE A 71 3.16 -9.59 1.34
N LEU A 72 3.83 -8.53 0.87
CA LEU A 72 3.40 -7.77 -0.30
C LEU A 72 3.34 -8.67 -1.55
N ASP A 73 4.41 -9.41 -1.82
CA ASP A 73 4.51 -10.30 -2.98
C ASP A 73 3.42 -11.39 -2.95
N GLY A 74 3.12 -11.94 -1.77
CA GLY A 74 2.03 -12.91 -1.59
C GLY A 74 0.65 -12.34 -1.94
N VAL A 75 0.37 -11.10 -1.51
CA VAL A 75 -0.89 -10.40 -1.87
C VAL A 75 -0.93 -10.12 -3.37
N LEU A 76 0.17 -9.64 -3.96
CA LEU A 76 0.23 -9.31 -5.38
C LEU A 76 0.10 -10.54 -6.28
N GLN A 77 0.68 -11.68 -5.89
CA GLN A 77 0.57 -12.93 -6.64
C GLN A 77 -0.88 -13.44 -6.70
N ALA A 78 -1.63 -13.33 -5.60
CA ALA A 78 -3.04 -13.70 -5.55
C ALA A 78 -3.89 -12.87 -6.52
N VAL A 79 -3.60 -11.56 -6.59
CA VAL A 79 -4.31 -10.63 -7.48
C VAL A 79 -3.91 -10.84 -8.95
N GLN A 80 -2.62 -10.93 -9.27
CA GLN A 80 -2.14 -11.12 -10.66
C GLN A 80 -2.76 -12.34 -11.34
N SER A 81 -3.06 -13.40 -10.60
CA SER A 81 -3.66 -14.63 -11.14
C SER A 81 -5.09 -14.42 -11.67
N SER A 82 -5.73 -13.30 -11.32
CA SER A 82 -7.14 -13.02 -11.58
C SER A 82 -7.39 -11.82 -12.52
N HIS A 83 -6.33 -11.18 -13.03
CA HIS A 83 -6.40 -9.99 -13.89
C HIS A 83 -5.67 -10.15 -15.24
N THR A 84 -6.06 -9.34 -16.23
CA THR A 84 -5.24 -9.09 -17.43
C THR A 84 -3.90 -8.47 -17.00
N PRO A 85 -2.78 -8.65 -17.74
CA PRO A 85 -1.51 -8.04 -17.38
C PRO A 85 -1.61 -6.52 -17.17
N ILE A 86 -1.46 -6.09 -15.92
CA ILE A 86 -1.34 -4.69 -15.52
C ILE A 86 0.12 -4.35 -15.22
N ALA A 87 0.50 -3.09 -15.46
CA ALA A 87 1.80 -2.59 -15.00
C ALA A 87 1.78 -2.49 -13.46
N LEU A 88 2.45 -3.41 -12.79
CA LEU A 88 2.49 -3.51 -11.34
C LEU A 88 3.91 -3.26 -10.81
N ARG A 89 4.02 -2.45 -9.75
CA ARG A 89 5.28 -2.23 -9.02
C ARG A 89 5.07 -2.49 -7.54
N SER A 90 5.96 -3.27 -6.94
CA SER A 90 6.03 -3.47 -5.49
C SER A 90 7.02 -2.47 -4.87
N ILE A 91 6.58 -1.79 -3.82
CA ILE A 91 7.35 -0.75 -3.12
C ILE A 91 7.35 -1.11 -1.63
N VAL A 92 8.54 -1.33 -1.08
CA VAL A 92 8.76 -1.68 0.33
C VAL A 92 9.64 -0.60 0.95
N VAL A 93 9.09 0.14 1.91
CA VAL A 93 9.74 1.34 2.48
C VAL A 93 9.88 1.22 3.99
N GLU A 94 11.03 1.60 4.52
CA GLU A 94 11.21 1.76 5.96
C GLU A 94 10.49 3.03 6.43
N GLY A 95 9.56 2.91 7.37
CA GLY A 95 8.92 4.04 8.02
C GLY A 95 7.43 3.86 8.32
N HIS A 96 6.85 4.93 8.87
CA HIS A 96 5.46 4.94 9.31
C HIS A 96 4.47 4.95 8.11
N PRO A 97 3.51 4.01 8.04
CA PRO A 97 2.66 3.80 6.87
C PRO A 97 1.90 5.05 6.42
N ALA A 98 1.34 5.80 7.37
CA ALA A 98 0.54 6.98 7.03
C ALA A 98 1.37 8.09 6.37
N ARG A 99 2.62 8.27 6.79
CA ARG A 99 3.50 9.29 6.24
C ARG A 99 4.00 8.88 4.86
N THR A 100 4.44 7.62 4.74
CA THR A 100 4.90 7.06 3.48
C THR A 100 3.81 7.13 2.41
N LEU A 101 2.58 6.72 2.72
CA LEU A 101 1.49 6.76 1.73
C LEU A 101 1.14 8.18 1.28
N VAL A 102 1.21 9.17 2.18
CA VAL A 102 1.04 10.59 1.81
C VAL A 102 2.19 11.06 0.91
N GLU A 103 3.42 10.67 1.20
CA GLU A 103 4.57 11.01 0.35
C GLU A 103 4.45 10.35 -1.04
N GLU A 104 4.05 9.07 -1.11
CA GLU A 104 3.83 8.34 -2.36
C GLU A 104 2.61 8.84 -3.17
N SER A 105 1.65 9.50 -2.51
CA SER A 105 0.49 10.10 -3.17
C SER A 105 0.88 11.24 -4.12
N ARG A 106 2.09 11.80 -4.00
CA ARG A 106 2.58 12.87 -4.85
C ARG A 106 2.71 12.42 -6.30
N GLY A 107 1.97 13.09 -7.17
CA GLY A 107 1.93 12.77 -8.59
C GLY A 107 1.26 11.43 -8.90
N ALA A 108 0.51 10.86 -7.94
CA ALA A 108 -0.45 9.80 -8.21
C ALA A 108 -1.82 10.39 -8.56
N ASP A 109 -2.60 9.69 -9.38
CA ASP A 109 -3.97 10.08 -9.70
C ASP A 109 -4.97 9.61 -8.64
N LEU A 110 -4.61 8.57 -7.89
CA LEU A 110 -5.44 7.98 -6.84
C LEU A 110 -4.59 7.26 -5.79
N LEU A 111 -4.88 7.51 -4.51
CA LEU A 111 -4.42 6.71 -3.39
C LEU A 111 -5.56 5.82 -2.88
N VAL A 112 -5.32 4.52 -2.81
CA VAL A 112 -6.27 3.52 -2.33
C VAL A 112 -5.79 2.94 -0.99
N VAL A 113 -6.64 2.99 0.03
CA VAL A 113 -6.34 2.46 1.36
C VAL A 113 -7.53 1.65 1.89
N GLY A 114 -7.28 0.66 2.74
CA GLY A 114 -8.34 -0.03 3.47
C GLY A 114 -8.98 0.89 4.51
N CYS A 115 -10.23 0.61 4.92
CA CYS A 115 -10.89 1.31 6.02
C CYS A 115 -10.32 0.93 7.40
N ARG A 116 -9.69 -0.24 7.50
CA ARG A 116 -9.11 -0.83 8.71
C ARG A 116 -7.78 -1.48 8.37
N GLY A 117 -6.95 -1.66 9.39
CA GLY A 117 -5.70 -2.40 9.27
C GLY A 117 -5.41 -3.25 10.51
N LEU A 118 -4.14 -3.61 10.71
CA LEU A 118 -3.69 -4.58 11.73
C LEU A 118 -4.13 -4.31 13.19
N GLY A 119 -4.47 -3.07 13.56
CA GLY A 119 -4.79 -2.67 14.94
C GLY A 119 -6.29 -2.60 15.28
N GLU A 120 -7.13 -3.46 14.69
CA GLU A 120 -8.60 -3.32 14.73
C GLU A 120 -9.21 -3.10 16.13
N PHE A 121 -9.60 -1.86 16.42
CA PHE A 121 -10.50 -1.51 17.52
C PHE A 121 -11.95 -1.66 17.06
N SER A 122 -12.70 -2.56 17.68
CA SER A 122 -14.14 -2.77 17.44
C SER A 122 -14.96 -1.54 17.88
N GLY A 123 -15.10 -0.56 17.00
CA GLY A 123 -15.90 0.64 17.24
C GLY A 123 -15.58 1.84 16.34
N MET A 124 -14.43 1.83 15.67
CA MET A 124 -14.02 2.93 14.79
C MET A 124 -14.46 2.71 13.33
N LEU A 125 -14.86 3.79 12.66
CA LEU A 125 -15.27 3.79 11.25
C LEU A 125 -14.06 3.74 10.30
N LEU A 126 -12.94 4.38 10.70
CA LEU A 126 -11.69 4.48 9.96
C LEU A 126 -10.50 4.12 10.85
N GLY A 127 -9.48 3.49 10.29
CA GLY A 127 -8.17 3.34 10.93
C GLY A 127 -7.35 4.63 10.85
N SER A 128 -6.37 4.77 11.74
CA SER A 128 -5.51 5.96 11.84
C SER A 128 -4.76 6.29 10.54
N VAL A 129 -4.30 5.28 9.81
CA VAL A 129 -3.61 5.45 8.52
C VAL A 129 -4.55 6.07 7.48
N SER A 130 -5.76 5.52 7.35
CA SER A 130 -6.75 5.97 6.36
C SER A 130 -7.22 7.39 6.68
N GLU A 131 -7.50 7.69 7.96
CA GLU A 131 -7.86 9.02 8.42
C GLU A 131 -6.76 10.06 8.11
N TYR A 132 -5.50 9.70 8.38
CA TYR A 132 -4.36 10.55 8.07
C TYR A 132 -4.20 10.80 6.57
N CYS A 133 -4.34 9.75 5.74
CA CYS A 133 -4.24 9.86 4.28
C CYS A 133 -5.33 10.78 3.71
N ILE A 134 -6.59 10.62 4.12
CA ILE A 134 -7.71 11.46 3.67
C ILE A 134 -7.44 12.94 3.93
N THR A 135 -6.78 13.25 5.05
CA THR A 135 -6.53 14.63 5.47
C THR A 135 -5.33 15.26 4.77
N ASN A 136 -4.33 14.46 4.37
CA ASN A 136 -3.00 14.98 4.00
C ASN A 136 -2.49 14.56 2.62
N ALA A 137 -3.14 13.64 1.90
CA ALA A 137 -2.68 13.19 0.59
C ALA A 137 -2.70 14.31 -0.45
N ASP A 138 -1.75 14.26 -1.38
CA ASP A 138 -1.61 15.20 -2.50
C ASP A 138 -2.49 14.79 -3.71
N CYS A 139 -3.29 13.74 -3.59
CA CYS A 139 -4.20 13.24 -4.61
C CYS A 139 -5.54 12.74 -4.01
N PRO A 140 -6.58 12.48 -4.83
CA PRO A 140 -7.81 11.86 -4.38
C PRO A 140 -7.55 10.56 -3.61
N VAL A 141 -8.27 10.36 -2.51
CA VAL A 141 -8.16 9.16 -1.67
C VAL A 141 -9.45 8.34 -1.76
N LEU A 142 -9.29 7.06 -2.09
CA LEU A 142 -10.36 6.07 -1.95
C LEU A 142 -10.12 5.20 -0.73
N VAL A 143 -11.09 5.21 0.16
CA VAL A 143 -11.13 4.30 1.30
C VAL A 143 -12.01 3.11 0.95
N TYR A 144 -11.38 1.94 0.81
CA TYR A 144 -12.08 0.70 0.55
C TYR A 144 -12.62 0.09 1.85
N ARG A 145 -13.93 -0.14 1.88
CA ARG A 145 -14.62 -0.82 2.98
C ARG A 145 -15.23 -2.11 2.45
N ASP A 146 -14.82 -3.23 3.03
CA ASP A 146 -15.46 -4.52 2.76
C ASP A 146 -16.92 -4.49 3.25
N GLN A 147 -17.83 -4.96 2.42
CA GLN A 147 -19.26 -5.07 2.74
C GLN A 147 -19.49 -6.44 3.35
N ARG A 148 -19.25 -6.56 4.66
CA ARG A 148 -19.84 -7.65 5.44
C ARG A 148 -21.19 -7.22 6.01
#